data_AF-A0A835FG91-F1
#
_entry.id   AF-A0A835FG91-F1
#
_cell.length_a   1.000
_cell.length_b   1.000
_cell.length_c   1.000
_cell.angle_alpha   90.00
_cell.angle_beta   90.00
_cell.angle_gamma   90.00
#
_symmetry.space_group_name_H-M   'P 1'
#
loop_
_entity.id
_entity.type
_entity.pdbx_description
1 polymer ?
#
loop_
_entity_poly.entity_id
_entity_poly.type
_entity_poly.pdbx_seq_one_letter_code
_entity_poly.pdbx_strand_id
1 'polypeptide(L)'
;MLSWPAYKENSLCIKRVLNTLRDALRRYKERRLKDGYFYLVPARQQYAMSVRSPLFTMPRKEAMKKIKLLRQKREAVSCAGNASPVSEGSTPRHMHKVLEMMLIYGCTIGLAYIIIRV
;
A
#
# COMPACT_ATOMS: atom_id res chain seq x y z
N MET A 1 -36.68 -14.46 23.88
CA MET A 1 -35.36 -14.65 23.22
C MET A 1 -35.41 -15.95 22.44
N LEU A 2 -35.44 -15.90 21.10
CA LEU A 2 -35.35 -17.11 20.28
C LEU A 2 -33.95 -17.70 20.44
N SER A 3 -33.81 -18.71 21.29
CA SER A 3 -32.64 -19.58 21.21
C SER A 3 -32.79 -20.38 19.92
N TRP A 4 -31.76 -20.34 19.08
CA TRP A 4 -31.69 -21.23 17.93
C TRP A 4 -30.73 -22.37 18.30
N PRO A 5 -31.22 -23.46 18.93
CA PRO A 5 -30.37 -24.54 19.41
C PRO A 5 -29.48 -25.12 18.31
N ALA A 6 -30.06 -25.35 17.12
CA ALA A 6 -29.30 -25.81 15.96
C ALA A 6 -28.17 -24.83 15.55
N TYR A 7 -28.37 -23.52 15.67
CA TYR A 7 -27.28 -22.56 15.45
C TYR A 7 -26.23 -22.64 16.54
N LYS A 8 -26.60 -22.80 17.82
CA LYS A 8 -25.64 -22.92 18.92
C LYS A 8 -24.74 -24.15 18.74
N GLU A 9 -25.33 -25.28 18.37
CA GLU A 9 -24.62 -26.54 18.08
C GLU A 9 -23.68 -26.40 16.88
N ASN A 10 -24.13 -25.76 15.80
CA ASN A 10 -23.34 -25.64 14.57
C ASN A 10 -22.49 -24.36 14.49
N SER A 11 -22.58 -23.46 15.48
CA SER A 11 -21.94 -22.13 15.45
C SER A 11 -20.44 -22.22 15.26
N LEU A 12 -19.78 -23.20 15.88
CA LEU A 12 -18.35 -23.43 15.73
C LEU A 12 -18.00 -23.90 14.31
N CYS A 13 -18.81 -24.79 13.74
CA CYS A 13 -18.64 -25.26 12.36
C CYS A 13 -18.80 -24.09 11.37
N ILE A 14 -19.88 -23.31 11.51
CA ILE A 14 -20.14 -22.11 10.70
C ILE A 14 -18.96 -21.12 10.80
N LYS A 15 -18.47 -20.84 12.01
CA LYS A 15 -17.31 -19.97 12.22
C LYS A 15 -16.04 -20.49 11.53
N ARG A 16 -15.78 -21.80 11.60
CA ARG A 16 -14.63 -22.41 10.92
C ARG A 16 -14.72 -22.22 9.41
N VAL A 17 -15.87 -22.52 8.80
CA VAL A 17 -16.08 -22.36 7.35
C VAL A 17 -15.92 -20.89 6.94
N LEU A 18 -16.47 -19.95 7.70
CA LEU A 18 -16.30 -18.52 7.45
C LEU A 18 -14.84 -18.08 7.52
N ASN A 19 -14.08 -18.60 8.48
CA ASN A 19 -12.66 -18.29 8.60
C ASN A 19 -11.86 -18.87 7.42
N THR A 20 -12.13 -20.12 7.02
CA THR A 20 -11.52 -20.73 5.84
C THR A 20 -11.82 -19.90 4.58
N LEU A 21 -13.05 -19.43 4.42
CA LEU A 21 -13.43 -18.58 3.28
C LEU A 21 -12.69 -17.24 3.31
N ARG A 22 -12.59 -16.59 4.48
CA ARG A 22 -11.83 -15.34 4.63
C ARG A 22 -10.36 -15.53 4.27
N ASP A 23 -9.74 -16.61 4.72
CA ASP A 23 -8.36 -16.92 4.40
C ASP A 23 -8.16 -17.17 2.89
N ALA A 24 -9.09 -17.89 2.25
CA ALA A 24 -9.08 -18.11 0.81
C ALA A 24 -9.19 -16.79 0.04
N LEU A 25 -10.10 -15.90 0.46
CA LEU A 25 -10.29 -14.56 -0.13
C LEU A 25 -9.05 -13.68 0.06
N ARG A 26 -8.42 -13.72 1.25
CA ARG A 26 -7.17 -13.00 1.51
C ARG A 26 -6.07 -13.46 0.54
N ARG A 27 -5.83 -14.77 0.46
CA ARG A 27 -4.83 -15.36 -0.45
C ARG A 27 -5.13 -15.05 -1.92
N TYR A 28 -6.41 -15.00 -2.29
CA TYR A 28 -6.83 -14.63 -3.64
C TYR A 28 -6.53 -13.17 -3.96
N LYS A 29 -6.85 -12.24 -3.05
CA LYS A 29 -6.54 -10.82 -3.18
C LYS A 29 -5.04 -10.59 -3.30
N GLU A 30 -4.24 -11.23 -2.42
CA GLU A 30 -2.78 -11.14 -2.43
C GLU A 30 -2.18 -11.60 -3.76
N ARG A 31 -2.60 -12.77 -4.27
CA ARG A 31 -2.14 -13.28 -5.57
C ARG A 31 -2.43 -12.30 -6.70
N ARG A 32 -3.65 -11.74 -6.76
CA ARG A 32 -4.01 -10.76 -7.79
C ARG A 32 -3.21 -9.47 -7.70
N LEU A 33 -2.91 -9.01 -6.49
CA LEU A 33 -2.04 -7.86 -6.29
C LEU A 33 -0.61 -8.17 -6.74
N LYS A 34 -0.05 -9.31 -6.34
CA LYS A 34 1.31 -9.75 -6.72
C LYS A 34 1.47 -9.84 -8.24
N ASP A 35 0.52 -10.50 -8.91
CA ASP A 35 0.54 -10.71 -10.35
C ASP A 35 0.35 -9.42 -11.17
N GLY A 36 -0.03 -8.30 -10.55
CA GLY A 36 -0.14 -7.01 -11.24
C GLY A 36 -1.48 -6.80 -11.95
N TYR A 37 -2.51 -7.57 -11.59
CA TYR A 37 -3.88 -7.32 -12.06
C TYR A 37 -4.41 -5.96 -11.61
N PHE A 38 -3.93 -5.47 -10.47
CA PHE A 38 -4.20 -4.13 -9.96
C PHE A 38 -2.89 -3.41 -9.64
N TYR A 39 -2.87 -2.11 -9.89
CA TYR A 39 -1.74 -1.24 -9.57
C TYR A 39 -2.23 0.15 -9.19
N LEU A 40 -1.44 0.84 -8.35
CA LEU A 40 -1.72 2.22 -7.95
C LEU A 40 -1.12 3.20 -8.97
N VAL A 41 -1.86 4.26 -9.25
CA VAL A 41 -1.46 5.38 -10.11
C VAL A 41 -1.76 6.68 -9.39
N PRO A 42 -0.85 7.67 -9.39
CA PRO A 42 -1.12 8.99 -8.85
C PRO A 42 -2.39 9.58 -9.49
N ALA A 43 -3.32 10.03 -8.67
CA ALA A 43 -4.48 10.76 -9.12
C ALA A 43 -4.08 12.20 -9.49
N ARG A 44 -4.84 12.83 -10.40
CA ARG A 44 -4.58 14.21 -10.84
C ARG A 44 -4.85 15.25 -9.75
N GLN A 45 -5.62 14.90 -8.72
CA GLN A 45 -5.94 15.78 -7.60
C GLN A 45 -5.13 15.36 -6.36
N GLN A 46 -4.47 16.37 -5.75
CA GLN A 46 -3.81 16.41 -4.43
C GLN A 46 -3.53 15.04 -3.77
N TYR A 47 -2.27 14.58 -3.85
CA TYR A 47 -1.71 13.45 -3.07
C TYR A 47 -2.53 12.15 -3.02
N ALA A 48 -3.52 11.98 -3.89
CA ALA A 48 -4.37 10.80 -3.91
C ALA A 48 -3.78 9.72 -4.81
N MET A 49 -4.01 8.46 -4.44
CA MET A 49 -3.65 7.28 -5.23
C MET A 49 -4.93 6.63 -5.74
N SER A 50 -4.96 6.34 -7.04
CA SER A 50 -6.06 5.64 -7.70
C SER A 50 -5.66 4.21 -8.05
N VAL A 51 -6.56 3.26 -7.85
CA VAL A 51 -6.36 1.86 -8.28
C VAL A 51 -6.77 1.72 -9.74
N ARG A 52 -5.91 1.13 -10.56
CA ARG A 52 -6.19 0.81 -11.96
C ARG A 52 -5.98 -0.68 -12.22
N SER A 53 -6.70 -1.20 -13.22
CA SER A 53 -6.52 -2.55 -13.73
C SER A 53 -6.46 -2.53 -15.26
N PRO A 54 -5.50 -3.24 -15.88
CA PRO A 54 -5.48 -3.42 -17.33
C PRO A 54 -6.77 -4.09 -17.83
N LEU A 55 -7.39 -4.96 -17.03
CA LEU A 55 -8.61 -5.68 -17.42
C LEU A 55 -9.80 -4.79 -17.75
N PHE A 56 -9.89 -3.60 -17.13
CA PHE A 56 -11.01 -2.67 -17.32
C PHE A 56 -10.68 -1.54 -18.30
N THR A 57 -9.45 -1.47 -18.80
CA THR A 57 -8.97 -0.32 -19.60
C THR A 57 -8.58 -0.70 -21.02
N MET A 58 -8.39 -1.99 -21.32
CA MET A 58 -7.98 -2.46 -22.63
C MET A 58 -8.54 -3.86 -22.92
N PRO A 59 -8.55 -4.29 -24.20
CA PRO A 59 -8.97 -5.63 -24.58
C PRO A 59 -8.16 -6.72 -23.88
N ARG A 60 -8.81 -7.86 -23.62
CA ARG A 60 -8.25 -8.96 -22.80
C ARG A 60 -6.84 -9.39 -23.21
N LYS A 61 -6.56 -9.55 -24.51
CA LYS A 61 -5.24 -9.98 -25.00
C LYS A 61 -4.13 -8.99 -24.63
N GLU A 62 -4.40 -7.69 -24.78
CA GLU A 62 -3.46 -6.62 -24.44
C GLU A 62 -3.31 -6.45 -22.94
N ALA A 63 -4.42 -6.55 -22.20
CA ALA A 63 -4.43 -6.53 -20.76
C ALA A 63 -3.48 -7.60 -20.19
N MET A 64 -3.54 -8.83 -20.72
CA MET A 64 -2.66 -9.92 -20.28
C MET A 64 -1.18 -9.63 -20.58
N LYS A 65 -0.86 -9.09 -21.76
CA LYS A 65 0.51 -8.68 -22.11
C LYS A 65 1.03 -7.63 -21.12
N LYS A 66 0.21 -6.62 -20.81
CA LYS A 66 0.57 -5.56 -19.86
C LYS A 66 0.76 -6.09 -18.44
N ILE A 67 -0.11 -7.01 -17.99
CA ILE A 67 0.02 -7.67 -16.68
C ILE A 67 1.35 -8.42 -16.59
N LYS A 68 1.71 -9.20 -17.63
CA LYS A 68 3.00 -9.91 -17.68
C LYS A 68 4.18 -8.94 -17.57
N LEU A 69 4.14 -7.83 -18.30
CA LEU A 69 5.19 -6.80 -18.25
C LEU A 69 5.28 -6.15 -16.86
N LEU A 70 4.15 -5.79 -16.26
CA LEU A 70 4.13 -5.22 -14.90
C LEU A 70 4.71 -6.18 -13.87
N ARG A 71 4.41 -7.48 -13.98
CA ARG A 71 4.97 -8.52 -13.13
C ARG A 71 6.49 -8.60 -13.28
N GLN A 72 6.99 -8.71 -14.51
CA GLN A 72 8.44 -8.73 -14.79
C GLN A 72 9.16 -7.49 -14.25
N LYS A 73 8.57 -6.30 -14.43
CA LYS A 73 9.14 -5.05 -13.90
C LYS A 73 9.26 -5.06 -12.37
N ARG A 74 8.25 -5.60 -11.67
CA ARG A 74 8.28 -5.72 -10.19
C ARG A 74 9.32 -6.73 -9.73
N GLU A 75 9.42 -7.87 -10.39
CA GLU A 75 10.44 -8.89 -10.11
C GLU A 75 11.85 -8.29 -10.30
N ALA A 76 12.09 -7.56 -11.39
CA ALA A 76 13.36 -6.89 -11.64
C ALA A 76 13.73 -5.86 -10.55
N VAL A 77 12.77 -5.04 -10.10
CA VAL A 77 12.99 -4.08 -8.99
C VAL A 77 13.26 -4.81 -7.67
N SER A 78 12.56 -5.92 -7.40
CA SER A 78 12.81 -6.74 -6.20
C SER A 78 14.21 -7.37 -6.22
N CYS A 79 14.68 -7.85 -7.36
CA CYS A 79 16.02 -8.40 -7.50
C CYS A 79 17.10 -7.31 -7.37
N ALA A 80 16.87 -6.12 -7.94
CA ALA A 80 17.79 -4.99 -7.84
C ALA A 80 17.90 -4.45 -6.40
N GLY A 81 16.78 -4.41 -5.66
CA GLY A 81 16.76 -4.02 -4.24
C GLY A 81 17.50 -5.00 -3.34
N ASN A 82 17.56 -6.29 -3.70
CA ASN A 82 18.25 -7.32 -2.92
C ASN A 82 19.74 -7.44 -3.28
N ALA A 83 20.18 -6.93 -4.44
CA ALA A 83 21.58 -6.92 -4.87
C ALA A 83 22.36 -5.70 -4.36
N SER A 84 21.66 -4.72 -3.78
CA SER A 84 22.27 -3.59 -3.08
C SER A 84 22.32 -3.91 -1.58
N PRO A 85 23.42 -3.65 -0.85
CA PRO A 85 23.38 -3.73 0.60
C PRO A 85 22.27 -2.79 1.08
N VAL A 86 21.44 -3.29 2.00
CA VAL A 86 20.35 -2.55 2.65
C VAL A 86 20.85 -1.16 3.04
N SER A 87 20.49 -0.16 2.21
CA SER A 87 20.54 1.23 2.61
C SER A 87 19.09 1.56 2.94
N GLU A 88 18.83 1.62 4.25
CA GLU A 88 17.56 2.04 4.82
C GLU A 88 17.06 3.30 4.11
N GLY A 89 15.78 3.29 3.79
CA GLY A 89 15.16 4.27 2.91
C GLY A 89 15.32 5.70 3.41
N SER A 90 15.64 6.59 2.49
CA SER A 90 14.78 7.74 2.22
C SER A 90 15.25 8.45 0.96
N THR A 91 14.27 8.83 0.14
CA THR A 91 14.45 9.67 -1.02
C THR A 91 15.22 10.95 -0.65
N PRO A 92 16.31 11.32 -1.36
CA PRO A 92 17.13 12.50 -1.02
C PRO A 92 16.35 13.83 -1.05
N ARG A 93 15.18 13.85 -1.71
CA ARG A 93 14.31 15.04 -1.79
C ARG A 93 13.44 15.26 -0.54
N HIS A 94 13.15 14.22 0.24
CA HIS A 94 12.27 14.36 1.40
C HIS A 94 13.06 14.84 2.63
N MET A 95 14.30 14.35 2.82
CA MET A 95 15.17 14.84 3.89
C MET A 95 15.53 16.31 3.73
N HIS A 96 15.73 16.80 2.50
CA HIS A 96 15.97 18.23 2.25
C HIS A 96 14.80 19.09 2.74
N LYS A 97 13.57 18.71 2.41
CA LYS A 97 12.37 19.46 2.83
C LYS A 97 12.10 19.40 4.34
N VAL A 98 12.42 18.26 4.97
CA VAL A 98 12.31 18.12 6.43
C VAL A 98 13.37 18.96 7.13
N LEU A 99 14.60 18.99 6.64
CA LEU A 99 15.67 19.82 7.18
C LEU A 99 15.34 21.31 7.06
N GLU A 100 14.83 21.75 5.90
CA GLU A 100 14.37 23.13 5.70
C GLU A 100 13.25 23.49 6.68
N MET A 101 12.25 22.62 6.86
CA MET A 101 11.18 22.87 7.84
C MET A 101 11.69 22.95 9.28
N MET A 102 12.63 22.09 9.66
CA MET A 102 13.20 22.10 11.02
C MET A 102 14.04 23.36 11.29
N LEU A 103 14.79 23.84 10.28
CA LEU A 103 15.55 25.09 10.39
C LEU A 103 14.64 26.31 10.53
N ILE A 104 13.56 26.37 9.75
CA ILE A 104 12.57 27.45 9.86
C ILE A 104 11.92 27.44 11.25
N TYR A 105 11.50 26.28 11.73
CA TYR A 105 10.88 26.16 13.06
C TYR A 105 11.86 26.55 14.18
N GLY A 106 13.11 26.09 14.12
CA GLY A 106 14.15 26.46 15.07
C GLY A 106 14.43 27.97 15.08
N CYS A 107 14.50 28.61 13.91
CA CYS A 107 14.67 30.07 13.81
C CYS A 107 13.49 30.83 14.40
N THR A 108 12.25 30.40 14.16
CA THR A 108 11.06 31.06 14.73
C THR A 108 10.99 30.96 16.25
N ILE A 109 11.35 29.80 16.82
CA ILE A 109 11.39 29.60 18.27
C ILE A 109 12.52 30.43 18.89
N GLY A 110 13.70 30.46 18.27
CA GLY A 110 14.82 31.28 18.72
C GLY A 110 14.51 32.77 18.72
N LEU A 111 13.88 33.28 17.66
CA LEU A 111 13.46 34.68 17.56
C LEU A 111 12.39 35.02 18.61
N ALA A 112 11.40 34.14 18.81
CA ALA A 112 10.39 34.33 19.85
C ALA A 112 11.02 34.37 21.26
N TYR A 113 12.00 33.52 21.52
CA TYR A 113 12.71 33.48 22.80
C TYR A 113 13.55 34.74 23.04
N ILE A 114 14.17 35.30 22.00
CA ILE A 114 14.90 36.57 22.09
C ILE A 114 13.94 37.74 22.36
N ILE A 115 12.79 37.78 21.70
CA ILE A 115 11.78 38.84 21.91
C ILE A 115 11.17 38.81 23.32
N ILE A 116 10.99 37.63 23.91
CA ILE A 116 10.42 37.48 25.26
C ILE A 116 11.45 37.79 26.37
N ARG A 117 12.75 37.69 26.06
CA ARG A 117 13.83 37.89 27.05
C ARG A 117 14.41 39.32 27.07
N VAL A 118 14.10 40.15 26.07
CA VAL A 118 14.39 41.60 26.03
C VAL A 118 13.31 42.34 26.79
#